data_AF-A0A6J4TRF6-F1
#
_entry.id   AF-A0A6J4TRF6-F1
#
_cell.length_a   1.000
_cell.length_b   1.000
_cell.length_c   1.000
_cell.angle_alpha   90.00
_cell.angle_beta   90.00
_cell.angle_gamma   90.00
#
_symmetry.space_group_name_H-M   'P 1'
#
loop_
_entity.id
_entity.type
_entity.pdbx_description
1 polymer ?
#
loop_
_entity_poly.entity_id
_entity_poly.type
_entity_poly.pdbx_seq_one_letter_code
_entity_poly.pdbx_strand_id
1 'polypeptide(L)'
;MKRLVLLAAAVLLWLPAASHAATLSVFTADSCNGSVACEKYSAGSPVAVVSFLGEPGEANRVTVTREGGTVTVRDEAAPVRPKAPCTAVDERTASCPAQSGEGPIPGFAAGLGDGDDRIQIAALLQTRTSLAGGPGADVLVGGPDDDRLDGGEGRDALTGGEGDDTADYSGRTAPVVVNLPQSAGGELGEGDSLVDLELALGGGGDDVLIGGEGPTTLDGGLGDDRLDGRGGNDVITGGQGLDVLTGGAGDDQLEGDPEQGDDVYTAEFTPRRDTLSGGSGDDVLTDQAGGGDRLSGGSGDDRLALMGGGSAVLRGGPGNDELEGGEGRDRFFGDAGRDSIDARDARIERVDCGTGRDRIRSDRRDRLRRCERRR
;
A
#
# COMPACT_ATOMS: atom_id res chain seq x y z
N MET A 1 -74.80 -24.02 -35.61
CA MET A 1 -74.84 -24.24 -34.14
C MET A 1 -73.38 -24.47 -33.73
N LYS A 2 -72.63 -23.64 -32.99
CA LYS A 2 -72.85 -22.69 -31.88
C LYS A 2 -71.89 -21.48 -32.08
N ARG A 3 -72.36 -20.23 -32.11
CA ARG A 3 -72.21 -19.15 -31.07
C ARG A 3 -70.82 -19.10 -30.38
N LEU A 4 -69.98 -18.10 -30.71
CA LEU A 4 -69.77 -16.80 -30.02
C LEU A 4 -69.19 -17.01 -28.60
N VAL A 5 -67.97 -16.54 -28.27
CA VAL A 5 -67.71 -15.22 -27.66
C VAL A 5 -66.33 -14.67 -28.09
N LEU A 6 -66.30 -13.37 -28.43
CA LEU A 6 -65.14 -12.50 -28.62
C LEU A 6 -64.37 -12.28 -27.31
N LEU A 7 -63.04 -12.11 -27.39
CA LEU A 7 -62.42 -10.84 -26.99
C LEU A 7 -61.08 -10.64 -27.73
N ALA A 8 -60.97 -9.50 -28.41
CA ALA A 8 -59.75 -8.86 -28.92
C ALA A 8 -58.79 -8.54 -27.75
N ALA A 9 -57.52 -8.15 -27.85
CA ALA A 9 -56.48 -7.85 -28.84
C ALA A 9 -55.18 -7.94 -27.98
N ALA A 10 -53.95 -8.04 -28.44
CA ALA A 10 -53.25 -7.30 -29.47
C ALA A 10 -51.91 -8.02 -29.74
N VAL A 11 -51.45 -7.91 -30.97
CA VAL A 11 -50.08 -8.25 -31.38
C VAL A 11 -49.13 -7.30 -30.65
N LEU A 12 -48.22 -7.85 -29.84
CA LEU A 12 -47.03 -7.14 -29.39
C LEU A 12 -45.81 -7.90 -29.92
N LEU A 13 -45.01 -7.15 -30.67
CA LEU A 13 -43.74 -7.59 -31.25
C LEU A 13 -42.84 -8.19 -30.16
N TRP A 14 -42.22 -9.30 -30.52
CA TRP A 14 -41.09 -9.88 -29.81
C TRP A 14 -39.91 -8.90 -29.84
N LEU A 15 -39.75 -8.13 -28.77
CA LEU A 15 -38.49 -7.47 -28.40
C LEU A 15 -37.56 -8.51 -27.75
N PRO A 16 -36.25 -8.47 -28.00
CA PRO A 16 -35.30 -9.31 -27.27
C PRO A 16 -35.26 -8.91 -25.78
N ALA A 17 -34.86 -9.89 -24.99
CA ALA A 17 -35.04 -10.01 -23.55
C ALA A 17 -34.84 -8.73 -22.72
N ALA A 18 -35.88 -8.48 -21.93
CA ALA A 18 -35.92 -7.77 -20.67
C ALA A 18 -34.60 -7.79 -19.88
N SER A 19 -34.13 -6.58 -19.55
CA SER A 19 -33.74 -6.15 -18.21
C SER A 19 -33.17 -7.24 -17.28
N HIS A 20 -31.84 -7.29 -17.19
CA HIS A 20 -31.21 -7.59 -15.91
C HIS A 20 -30.83 -6.24 -15.30
N ALA A 21 -31.60 -5.82 -14.30
CA ALA A 21 -31.19 -4.74 -13.42
C ALA A 21 -29.92 -5.20 -12.70
N ALA A 22 -28.78 -4.59 -13.00
CA ALA A 22 -27.68 -4.57 -12.05
C ALA A 22 -28.07 -3.55 -10.97
N THR A 23 -28.82 -4.02 -9.97
CA THR A 23 -28.87 -3.35 -8.69
C THR A 23 -27.72 -3.95 -7.90
N LEU A 24 -26.64 -3.19 -7.69
CA LEU A 24 -25.74 -3.46 -6.59
C LEU A 24 -25.50 -2.15 -5.85
N SER A 25 -25.81 -2.22 -4.57
CA SER A 25 -25.75 -1.13 -3.62
C SER A 25 -24.35 -1.06 -3.00
N VAL A 26 -23.79 0.16 -2.95
CA VAL A 26 -23.19 0.81 -1.76
C VAL A 26 -21.86 0.29 -1.20
N PHE A 27 -20.94 1.22 -0.89
CA PHE A 27 -20.22 1.21 0.39
C PHE A 27 -20.49 2.51 1.18
N THR A 28 -21.38 2.39 2.16
CA THR A 28 -21.21 2.90 3.51
C THR A 28 -20.91 1.65 4.32
N ALA A 29 -19.87 1.67 5.14
CA ALA A 29 -19.43 0.56 5.99
C ALA A 29 -20.61 -0.27 6.55
N ASP A 30 -20.81 -1.48 6.02
CA ASP A 30 -21.55 -2.60 6.66
C ASP A 30 -21.54 -3.93 5.87
N SER A 31 -20.69 -4.12 4.84
CA SER A 31 -20.46 -5.45 4.25
C SER A 31 -18.98 -5.78 4.07
N CYS A 32 -18.24 -5.66 5.17
CA CYS A 32 -16.96 -6.32 5.33
C CYS A 32 -17.23 -7.79 5.64
N ASN A 33 -17.19 -8.66 4.63
CA ASN A 33 -17.24 -10.11 4.84
C ASN A 33 -15.80 -10.66 4.81
N GLY A 34 -15.03 -10.31 5.83
CA GLY A 34 -13.84 -11.08 6.24
C GLY A 34 -12.52 -10.85 5.51
N SER A 35 -12.21 -9.63 5.06
CA SER A 35 -10.83 -9.23 4.71
C SER A 35 -10.41 -7.99 5.50
N VAL A 36 -9.12 -7.94 5.85
CA VAL A 36 -8.52 -7.25 7.01
C VAL A 36 -8.52 -5.70 6.93
N ALA A 37 -8.99 -5.10 5.83
CA ALA A 37 -8.88 -3.65 5.60
C ALA A 37 -9.98 -2.75 6.23
N CYS A 38 -10.84 -3.28 7.12
CA CYS A 38 -12.06 -2.56 7.55
C CYS A 38 -11.99 -1.76 8.86
N GLU A 39 -10.82 -1.57 9.49
CA GLU A 39 -10.78 -0.89 10.80
C GLU A 39 -10.82 0.65 10.75
N LYS A 40 -10.72 1.33 9.60
CA LYS A 40 -10.54 2.80 9.56
C LYS A 40 -11.73 3.68 9.19
N TYR A 41 -12.86 3.14 8.73
CA TYR A 41 -14.00 3.98 8.30
C TYR A 41 -15.32 3.56 8.97
N SER A 42 -15.37 3.68 10.31
CA SER A 42 -16.61 3.49 11.07
C SER A 42 -17.67 4.53 10.68
N ALA A 43 -18.89 4.04 10.43
CA ALA A 43 -20.09 4.83 10.16
C ALA A 43 -20.27 5.96 11.19
N GLY A 44 -20.12 7.20 10.74
CA GLY A 44 -20.18 8.40 11.60
C GLY A 44 -19.30 9.57 11.15
N SER A 45 -18.34 9.34 10.24
CA SER A 45 -17.50 10.42 9.72
C SER A 45 -18.26 11.32 8.73
N PRO A 46 -18.11 12.65 8.82
CA PRO A 46 -18.84 13.65 8.03
C PRO A 46 -18.33 13.76 6.57
N VAL A 47 -17.89 12.65 5.97
CA VAL A 47 -17.37 12.65 4.60
C VAL A 47 -18.58 12.71 3.67
N ALA A 48 -18.79 13.83 2.97
CA ALA A 48 -19.66 13.81 1.80
C ALA A 48 -19.08 12.77 0.83
N VAL A 49 -19.87 11.96 0.13
CA VAL A 49 -19.36 11.11 -0.94
C VAL A 49 -20.00 11.60 -2.22
N VAL A 50 -19.21 12.01 -3.21
CA VAL A 50 -19.76 12.27 -4.54
C VAL A 50 -19.64 10.99 -5.34
N SER A 51 -20.69 10.16 -5.30
CA SER A 51 -20.75 8.93 -6.08
C SER A 51 -21.39 9.19 -7.43
N PHE A 52 -20.69 8.83 -8.50
CA PHE A 52 -21.27 8.74 -9.85
C PHE A 52 -21.28 7.28 -10.28
N LEU A 53 -22.37 6.89 -10.94
CA LEU A 53 -22.52 5.58 -11.56
C LEU A 53 -22.77 5.86 -13.04
N GLY A 54 -21.83 5.45 -13.89
CA GLY A 54 -22.07 5.39 -15.33
C GLY A 54 -23.17 4.38 -15.64
N GLU A 55 -23.99 4.63 -16.66
CA GLU A 55 -24.87 3.58 -17.18
C GLU A 55 -24.00 2.61 -18.00
N PRO A 56 -24.18 1.27 -17.89
CA PRO A 56 -23.39 0.32 -18.69
C PRO A 56 -23.55 0.58 -20.19
N GLY A 57 -22.43 0.78 -20.90
CA GLY A 57 -22.41 0.96 -22.36
C GLY A 57 -22.15 2.40 -22.85
N GLU A 58 -21.69 3.30 -21.98
CA GLU A 58 -21.21 4.64 -22.35
C GLU A 58 -19.82 4.89 -21.75
N ALA A 59 -18.80 5.10 -22.59
CA ALA A 59 -17.46 5.49 -22.14
C ALA A 59 -17.52 6.82 -21.37
N ASN A 60 -17.35 6.79 -20.05
CA ASN A 60 -17.54 7.99 -19.23
C ASN A 60 -16.25 8.80 -19.22
N ARG A 61 -16.36 10.09 -19.54
CA ARG A 61 -15.23 11.02 -19.45
C ARG A 61 -15.57 12.06 -18.40
N VAL A 62 -15.15 11.78 -17.18
CA VAL A 62 -15.47 12.60 -16.02
C VAL A 62 -14.34 13.55 -15.69
N THR A 63 -14.66 14.83 -15.59
CA THR A 63 -13.76 15.87 -15.11
C THR A 63 -14.28 16.44 -13.80
N VAL A 64 -13.40 16.53 -12.80
CA VAL A 64 -13.70 17.15 -11.52
C VAL A 64 -12.85 18.41 -11.36
N THR A 65 -13.50 19.53 -11.01
CA THR A 65 -12.84 20.81 -10.75
C THR A 65 -13.34 21.42 -9.45
N ARG A 66 -12.51 22.23 -8.79
CA ARG A 66 -12.90 23.01 -7.61
C ARG A 66 -12.66 24.49 -7.85
N GLU A 67 -13.67 25.31 -7.55
CA GLU A 67 -13.56 26.77 -7.53
C GLU A 67 -14.13 27.29 -6.19
N GLY A 68 -13.23 27.66 -5.28
CA GLY A 68 -13.58 28.11 -3.93
C GLY A 68 -14.33 27.04 -3.12
N GLY A 69 -15.56 27.37 -2.72
CA GLY A 69 -16.44 26.49 -1.93
C GLY A 69 -17.29 25.53 -2.75
N THR A 70 -16.98 25.31 -4.04
CA THR A 70 -17.79 24.50 -4.94
C THR A 70 -16.92 23.50 -5.70
N VAL A 71 -17.33 22.23 -5.70
CA VAL A 71 -16.79 21.18 -6.56
C VAL A 71 -17.75 20.97 -7.73
N THR A 72 -17.23 20.99 -8.94
CA THR A 72 -18.00 20.74 -10.16
C THR A 72 -17.55 19.42 -10.75
N VAL A 73 -18.52 18.57 -11.07
CA VAL A 73 -18.28 17.32 -11.77
C VAL A 73 -19.00 17.36 -13.10
N ARG A 74 -18.27 17.11 -14.17
CA ARG A 74 -18.79 17.11 -15.53
C ARG A 74 -18.50 15.78 -16.18
N ASP A 75 -19.53 15.18 -16.75
CA ASP A 75 -19.40 14.03 -17.63
C ASP A 75 -19.52 14.49 -19.08
N GLU A 76 -18.50 14.29 -19.90
CA GLU A 76 -18.53 14.70 -21.31
C GLU A 76 -19.35 13.74 -22.18
N ALA A 77 -19.61 12.52 -21.70
CA ALA A 77 -20.26 11.46 -22.45
C ALA A 77 -21.72 11.27 -22.04
N ALA A 78 -21.99 11.17 -20.73
CA ALA A 78 -23.28 10.79 -20.20
C ALA A 78 -23.99 11.91 -19.42
N PRO A 79 -25.32 11.85 -19.26
CA PRO A 79 -26.02 12.73 -18.33
C PRO A 79 -25.68 12.43 -16.87
N VAL A 80 -25.45 13.48 -16.08
CA VAL A 80 -25.11 13.35 -14.66
C VAL A 80 -26.38 13.32 -13.80
N ARG A 81 -26.49 12.32 -12.92
CA ARG A 81 -27.60 12.21 -11.95
C ARG A 81 -27.09 12.46 -10.52
N PRO A 82 -26.93 13.73 -10.09
CA PRO A 82 -26.36 14.01 -8.78
C PRO A 82 -27.31 13.59 -7.65
N LYS A 83 -26.74 13.01 -6.59
CA LYS A 83 -27.41 12.83 -5.30
C LYS A 83 -27.06 13.99 -4.37
N ALA A 84 -27.91 14.25 -3.38
CA ALA A 84 -27.61 15.22 -2.33
C ALA A 84 -26.28 14.89 -1.64
N PRO A 85 -25.42 15.89 -1.31
CA PRO A 85 -25.69 17.34 -1.34
C PRO A 85 -25.46 18.03 -2.70
N CYS A 86 -25.15 17.30 -3.75
CA CYS A 86 -24.89 17.87 -5.07
C CYS A 86 -26.19 18.22 -5.82
N THR A 87 -26.08 19.19 -6.73
CA THR A 87 -27.19 19.69 -7.54
C THR A 87 -26.79 19.70 -9.01
N ALA A 88 -27.73 19.38 -9.91
CA ALA A 88 -27.47 19.47 -11.34
C ALA A 88 -27.40 20.94 -11.77
N VAL A 89 -26.32 21.32 -12.44
CA VAL A 89 -26.14 22.62 -13.10
C VAL A 89 -26.74 22.57 -14.50
N ASP A 90 -26.46 21.48 -15.21
CA ASP A 90 -27.07 21.12 -16.49
C ASP A 90 -27.16 19.59 -16.61
N GLU A 91 -27.57 19.08 -17.78
CA GLU A 91 -27.74 17.65 -18.01
C GLU A 91 -26.46 16.83 -17.80
N ARG A 92 -25.28 17.45 -17.88
CA ARG A 92 -23.97 16.80 -17.85
C ARG A 92 -23.05 17.32 -16.74
N THR A 93 -23.55 18.22 -15.90
CA THR A 93 -22.75 18.91 -14.90
C THR A 93 -23.48 18.91 -13.56
N ALA A 94 -22.80 18.46 -12.52
CA ALA A 94 -23.22 18.58 -11.15
C ALA A 94 -22.32 19.55 -10.38
N SER A 95 -22.92 20.29 -9.46
CA SER A 95 -22.25 21.19 -8.53
C SER A 95 -22.53 20.72 -7.10
N CYS A 96 -21.47 20.50 -6.35
CA CYS A 96 -21.48 20.06 -4.97
C CYS A 96 -20.91 21.17 -4.09
N PRO A 97 -21.54 21.51 -2.95
CA PRO A 97 -20.90 22.38 -1.98
C PRO A 97 -19.67 21.66 -1.41
N ALA A 98 -18.51 22.32 -1.47
CA ALA A 98 -17.33 21.90 -0.71
C ALA A 98 -17.66 22.11 0.78
N GLN A 99 -17.43 21.10 1.62
CA GLN A 99 -17.72 21.26 3.04
C GLN A 99 -16.83 22.35 3.66
N SER A 100 -17.41 23.20 4.51
CA SER A 100 -16.69 24.19 5.30
C SER A 100 -16.15 23.55 6.59
N GLY A 101 -14.90 23.11 6.56
CA GLY A 101 -14.16 22.57 7.69
C GLY A 101 -12.81 22.05 7.22
N GLU A 102 -11.81 21.98 8.10
CA GLU A 102 -10.52 21.31 7.86
C GLU A 102 -10.69 19.76 7.82
N GLY A 103 -11.77 19.30 7.20
CA GLY A 103 -12.07 17.89 6.98
C GLY A 103 -12.09 17.61 5.48
N PRO A 104 -11.63 16.42 5.05
CA PRO A 104 -11.45 16.09 3.64
C PRO A 104 -12.78 16.17 2.88
N ILE A 105 -12.69 16.68 1.65
CA ILE A 105 -13.77 16.51 0.68
C ILE A 105 -13.78 15.02 0.25
N PRO A 106 -14.95 14.42 0.02
CA PRO A 106 -15.16 13.06 -0.47
C PRO A 106 -14.03 12.35 -1.20
N GLY A 107 -13.79 11.08 -0.84
CA GLY A 107 -13.32 10.12 -1.83
C GLY A 107 -14.31 10.09 -3.02
N PHE A 108 -13.78 10.22 -4.23
CA PHE A 108 -14.56 10.18 -5.47
C PHE A 108 -14.57 8.73 -5.99
N ALA A 109 -15.45 7.89 -5.44
CA ALA A 109 -15.68 6.59 -6.07
C ALA A 109 -16.52 6.79 -7.34
N ALA A 110 -15.86 6.85 -8.49
CA ALA A 110 -16.47 6.46 -9.75
C ALA A 110 -16.25 4.95 -9.90
N GLY A 111 -17.30 4.23 -10.24
CA GLY A 111 -17.20 2.86 -10.73
C GLY A 111 -17.90 2.90 -12.08
N LEU A 112 -17.13 2.75 -13.13
CA LEU A 112 -17.61 2.98 -14.48
C LEU A 112 -17.71 1.61 -15.18
N GLY A 113 -18.77 1.45 -15.97
CA GLY A 113 -19.50 0.19 -16.07
C GLY A 113 -19.31 -0.58 -17.38
N ASP A 114 -18.34 -0.22 -18.22
CA ASP A 114 -18.19 -0.85 -19.54
C ASP A 114 -16.79 -0.80 -20.18
N GLY A 115 -15.78 -0.34 -19.46
CA GLY A 115 -14.41 -0.82 -19.61
C GLY A 115 -13.50 -0.11 -20.59
N ASP A 116 -13.65 1.21 -20.73
CA ASP A 116 -12.65 2.12 -21.31
C ASP A 116 -12.91 3.54 -20.76
N ASP A 117 -12.79 3.71 -19.44
CA ASP A 117 -13.21 4.92 -18.75
C ASP A 117 -12.09 5.94 -18.56
N ARG A 118 -12.44 7.23 -18.48
CA ARG A 118 -11.47 8.30 -18.22
C ARG A 118 -11.92 9.23 -17.11
N ILE A 119 -11.16 9.25 -16.04
CA ILE A 119 -11.38 10.13 -14.89
C ILE A 119 -10.19 11.08 -14.77
N GLN A 120 -10.48 12.38 -14.67
CA GLN A 120 -9.47 13.40 -14.51
C GLN A 120 -9.86 14.46 -13.47
N ILE A 121 -9.02 14.62 -12.47
CA ILE A 121 -9.08 15.76 -11.55
C ILE A 121 -8.19 16.87 -12.12
N ALA A 122 -8.73 18.08 -12.24
CA ALA A 122 -8.07 19.17 -12.97
C ALA A 122 -7.66 20.36 -12.08
N ALA A 123 -7.85 20.27 -10.77
CA ALA A 123 -7.51 21.33 -9.82
C ALA A 123 -7.29 20.77 -8.42
N LEU A 124 -6.55 21.51 -7.59
CA LEU A 124 -6.41 21.26 -6.14
C LEU A 124 -7.80 21.16 -5.50
N LEU A 125 -8.16 19.95 -5.11
CA LEU A 125 -9.29 19.65 -4.25
C LEU A 125 -8.91 19.86 -2.77
N GLN A 126 -7.62 20.01 -2.45
CA GLN A 126 -7.07 20.18 -1.10
C GLN A 126 -7.44 18.99 -0.20
N THR A 127 -7.51 17.80 -0.77
CA THR A 127 -7.91 16.56 -0.12
C THR A 127 -7.33 15.39 -0.87
N ARG A 128 -7.19 14.24 -0.19
CA ARG A 128 -6.90 12.98 -0.87
C ARG A 128 -8.11 12.51 -1.65
N THR A 129 -7.93 12.17 -2.92
CA THR A 129 -8.98 11.61 -3.76
C THR A 129 -8.72 10.12 -3.96
N SER A 130 -9.75 9.29 -3.75
CA SER A 130 -9.71 7.91 -4.21
C SER A 130 -10.42 7.83 -5.55
N LEU A 131 -9.80 7.18 -6.54
CA LEU A 131 -10.26 6.98 -7.91
C LEU A 131 -10.33 5.47 -8.14
N ALA A 132 -11.42 4.98 -8.73
CA ALA A 132 -11.55 3.59 -9.16
C ALA A 132 -11.96 3.55 -10.64
N GLY A 133 -11.33 2.71 -11.46
CA GLY A 133 -11.71 2.51 -12.86
C GLY A 133 -12.82 1.46 -12.96
N GLY A 134 -12.53 0.25 -12.49
CA GLY A 134 -13.43 -0.89 -12.56
C GLY A 134 -12.93 -1.90 -13.60
N PRO A 135 -13.80 -2.77 -14.15
CA PRO A 135 -13.37 -3.65 -15.23
C PRO A 135 -13.17 -2.86 -16.52
N GLY A 136 -12.02 -2.94 -17.18
CA GLY A 136 -11.76 -2.12 -18.36
C GLY A 136 -10.31 -1.87 -18.71
N ALA A 137 -10.09 -1.04 -19.73
CA ALA A 137 -8.81 -0.35 -19.89
C ALA A 137 -9.02 1.14 -19.59
N ASP A 138 -8.82 1.52 -18.33
CA ASP A 138 -9.20 2.82 -17.80
C ASP A 138 -8.03 3.80 -17.75
N VAL A 139 -8.35 5.10 -17.67
CA VAL A 139 -7.39 6.19 -17.56
C VAL A 139 -7.74 7.03 -16.34
N LEU A 140 -6.92 6.94 -15.29
CA LEU A 140 -7.09 7.67 -14.04
C LEU A 140 -6.01 8.74 -13.87
N VAL A 141 -6.42 9.98 -13.60
CA VAL A 141 -5.50 11.12 -13.37
C VAL A 141 -5.86 11.82 -12.06
N GLY A 142 -4.99 11.70 -11.05
CA GLY A 142 -5.13 12.23 -9.68
C GLY A 142 -5.06 13.75 -9.58
N GLY A 143 -4.11 14.37 -10.29
CA GLY A 143 -3.94 15.82 -10.25
C GLY A 143 -2.94 16.22 -9.15
N PRO A 144 -3.16 17.33 -8.43
CA PRO A 144 -2.12 17.93 -7.59
C PRO A 144 -2.22 17.67 -6.06
N ASP A 145 -3.06 16.73 -5.61
CA ASP A 145 -3.19 16.34 -4.19
C ASP A 145 -2.79 14.86 -4.03
N ASP A 146 -2.52 14.39 -2.81
CA ASP A 146 -2.16 12.97 -2.56
C ASP A 146 -3.35 12.03 -2.86
N ASP A 147 -3.34 11.34 -3.99
CA ASP A 147 -4.45 10.54 -4.47
C ASP A 147 -4.22 9.03 -4.33
N ARG A 148 -5.30 8.27 -4.44
CA ARG A 148 -5.31 6.80 -4.42
C ARG A 148 -6.02 6.29 -5.66
N LEU A 149 -5.31 5.57 -6.52
CA LEU A 149 -5.78 5.11 -7.81
C LEU A 149 -5.87 3.58 -7.81
N ASP A 150 -7.08 3.06 -8.01
CA ASP A 150 -7.37 1.64 -8.25
C ASP A 150 -7.86 1.49 -9.70
N GLY A 151 -7.02 0.93 -10.57
CA GLY A 151 -7.38 0.74 -11.98
C GLY A 151 -8.59 -0.19 -12.14
N GLY A 152 -8.54 -1.34 -11.47
CA GLY A 152 -9.55 -2.37 -11.55
C GLY A 152 -9.02 -3.59 -12.31
N GLU A 153 -9.88 -4.29 -13.05
CA GLU A 153 -9.43 -5.40 -13.90
C GLU A 153 -9.07 -4.84 -15.27
N GLY A 154 -7.94 -5.25 -15.84
CA GLY A 154 -7.61 -4.97 -17.23
C GLY A 154 -6.29 -4.23 -17.38
N ARG A 155 -6.18 -3.34 -18.36
CA ARG A 155 -4.91 -2.65 -18.67
C ARG A 155 -5.11 -1.15 -18.55
N ASP A 156 -4.79 -0.62 -17.39
CA ASP A 156 -5.12 0.74 -17.02
C ASP A 156 -3.93 1.69 -17.19
N ALA A 157 -4.21 2.99 -17.26
CA ALA A 157 -3.22 4.05 -17.23
C ALA A 157 -3.48 4.92 -16.00
N LEU A 158 -2.61 4.79 -15.00
CA LEU A 158 -2.69 5.50 -13.73
C LEU A 158 -1.65 6.61 -13.70
N THR A 159 -2.08 7.84 -13.47
CA THR A 159 -1.21 9.00 -13.31
C THR A 159 -1.58 9.72 -12.02
N GLY A 160 -0.70 9.73 -11.01
CA GLY A 160 -0.94 10.44 -9.76
C GLY A 160 -0.93 11.95 -10.00
N GLY A 161 0.26 12.51 -10.21
CA GLY A 161 0.45 13.91 -10.59
C GLY A 161 1.40 14.64 -9.64
N GLU A 162 0.94 15.71 -8.99
CA GLU A 162 1.70 16.30 -7.86
C GLU A 162 1.13 15.76 -6.55
N GLY A 163 1.99 15.50 -5.57
CA GLY A 163 1.56 14.90 -4.30
C GLY A 163 2.33 13.61 -4.05
N ASP A 164 1.97 12.91 -2.98
CA ASP A 164 2.42 11.53 -2.72
C ASP A 164 1.26 10.59 -3.11
N ASP A 165 1.33 10.01 -4.31
CA ASP A 165 0.21 9.27 -4.91
C ASP A 165 0.31 7.76 -4.72
N THR A 166 -0.83 7.10 -4.56
CA THR A 166 -0.95 5.66 -4.26
C THR A 166 -1.53 4.87 -5.42
N ALA A 167 -0.81 3.83 -5.87
CA ALA A 167 -1.35 2.73 -6.67
C ALA A 167 -1.92 1.66 -5.73
N ASP A 168 -3.22 1.39 -5.86
CA ASP A 168 -3.96 0.50 -4.97
C ASP A 168 -4.31 -0.84 -5.61
N TYR A 169 -3.56 -1.87 -5.25
CA TYR A 169 -3.87 -3.26 -5.59
C TYR A 169 -4.40 -4.07 -4.40
N SER A 170 -4.72 -3.44 -3.26
CA SER A 170 -5.14 -4.13 -2.02
C SER A 170 -6.42 -4.97 -2.13
N GLY A 171 -7.23 -4.75 -3.16
CA GLY A 171 -8.37 -5.61 -3.48
C GLY A 171 -8.04 -6.93 -4.20
N ARG A 172 -6.78 -7.14 -4.63
CA ARG A 172 -6.40 -8.29 -5.46
C ARG A 172 -6.11 -9.50 -4.59
N THR A 173 -6.42 -10.68 -5.12
CA THR A 173 -6.13 -11.97 -4.48
C THR A 173 -5.16 -12.83 -5.29
N ALA A 174 -4.85 -12.39 -6.51
CA ALA A 174 -3.82 -12.97 -7.35
C ALA A 174 -2.56 -12.09 -7.24
N PRO A 175 -1.37 -12.68 -7.42
CA PRO A 175 -0.11 -11.95 -7.47
C PRO A 175 -0.13 -10.77 -8.43
N VAL A 176 0.31 -9.62 -7.95
CA VAL A 176 0.62 -8.44 -8.75
C VAL A 176 2.12 -8.23 -8.79
N VAL A 177 2.58 -7.78 -9.95
CA VAL A 177 3.89 -7.12 -10.04
C VAL A 177 3.57 -5.62 -10.02
N VAL A 178 4.41 -4.79 -9.44
CA VAL A 178 4.31 -3.33 -9.53
C VAL A 178 5.72 -2.81 -9.66
N ASN A 179 5.93 -1.88 -10.60
CA ASN A 179 7.22 -1.21 -10.76
C ASN A 179 6.96 0.27 -10.97
N LEU A 180 7.11 1.06 -9.91
CA LEU A 180 6.85 2.49 -9.90
C LEU A 180 7.94 3.22 -10.72
N PRO A 181 7.62 3.80 -11.89
CA PRO A 181 8.61 4.51 -12.70
C PRO A 181 8.56 6.02 -12.40
N GLN A 182 9.74 6.66 -12.31
CA GLN A 182 9.82 8.12 -12.15
C GLN A 182 9.58 8.94 -13.43
N SER A 183 9.52 8.31 -14.61
CA SER A 183 9.11 8.97 -15.86
C SER A 183 9.02 7.99 -17.03
N ALA A 184 7.78 7.71 -17.44
CA ALA A 184 7.37 6.95 -18.62
C ALA A 184 7.74 5.46 -18.69
N GLY A 185 6.72 4.61 -18.59
CA GLY A 185 6.73 3.26 -19.16
C GLY A 185 7.21 2.14 -18.24
N GLY A 186 6.97 2.25 -16.93
CA GLY A 186 6.99 1.08 -16.06
C GLY A 186 5.80 0.19 -16.39
N GLU A 187 6.04 -0.89 -17.12
CA GLU A 187 5.17 -2.06 -17.05
C GLU A 187 5.66 -2.90 -15.85
N LEU A 188 4.72 -3.27 -14.99
CA LEU A 188 4.28 -4.66 -14.79
C LEU A 188 3.43 -4.68 -13.53
N GLY A 189 2.17 -5.06 -13.76
CA GLY A 189 1.08 -5.54 -12.90
C GLY A 189 0.16 -6.37 -13.80
N GLU A 190 -1.15 -6.11 -13.82
CA GLU A 190 -2.07 -6.72 -14.81
C GLU A 190 -1.86 -6.22 -16.26
N GLY A 191 -0.84 -5.40 -16.49
CA GLY A 191 -0.50 -4.78 -17.77
C GLY A 191 -0.70 -3.25 -17.78
N ASP A 192 -0.85 -2.67 -16.59
CA ASP A 192 -1.05 -1.25 -16.33
C ASP A 192 0.20 -0.41 -16.63
N SER A 193 -0.04 0.86 -16.92
CA SER A 193 0.96 1.92 -17.04
C SER A 193 0.85 2.84 -15.85
N LEU A 194 1.90 2.89 -15.03
CA LEU A 194 1.99 3.73 -13.84
C LEU A 194 2.88 4.95 -14.12
N VAL A 195 2.47 6.14 -13.67
CA VAL A 195 3.20 7.40 -13.84
C VAL A 195 2.96 8.29 -12.62
N ASP A 196 4.02 8.94 -12.11
CA ASP A 196 3.95 9.90 -11.00
C ASP A 196 3.21 9.30 -9.79
N LEU A 197 3.75 8.19 -9.28
CA LEU A 197 3.22 7.41 -8.16
C LEU A 197 4.38 7.02 -7.23
N GLU A 198 4.23 7.29 -5.93
CA GLU A 198 5.26 7.13 -4.90
C GLU A 198 4.89 6.02 -3.90
N LEU A 199 3.64 5.58 -3.89
CA LEU A 199 3.14 4.56 -2.97
C LEU A 199 2.49 3.40 -3.75
N ALA A 200 2.85 2.16 -3.40
CA ALA A 200 2.18 0.96 -3.93
C ALA A 200 1.70 0.07 -2.78
N LEU A 201 0.44 -0.34 -2.85
CA LEU A 201 -0.12 -1.39 -2.01
C LEU A 201 -0.33 -2.65 -2.84
N GLY A 202 0.27 -3.77 -2.41
CA GLY A 202 -0.04 -5.12 -2.86
C GLY A 202 -1.39 -5.61 -2.34
N GLY A 203 -1.73 -6.84 -2.69
CA GLY A 203 -2.99 -7.51 -2.43
C GLY A 203 -2.84 -8.67 -1.44
N GLY A 204 -3.51 -9.78 -1.75
CA GLY A 204 -3.49 -11.00 -0.96
C GLY A 204 -2.78 -12.18 -1.64
N GLY A 205 -1.94 -11.92 -2.63
CA GLY A 205 -1.13 -12.92 -3.32
C GLY A 205 0.36 -12.59 -3.19
N ASP A 206 1.22 -13.49 -3.65
CA ASP A 206 2.69 -13.33 -3.57
C ASP A 206 3.19 -12.26 -4.56
N ASP A 207 3.27 -11.02 -4.10
CA ASP A 207 3.46 -9.84 -4.91
C ASP A 207 4.93 -9.48 -5.13
N VAL A 208 5.18 -8.67 -6.16
CA VAL A 208 6.50 -8.08 -6.42
C VAL A 208 6.37 -6.58 -6.58
N LEU A 209 6.74 -5.80 -5.58
CA LEU A 209 6.64 -4.34 -5.60
C LEU A 209 8.03 -3.71 -5.70
N ILE A 210 8.23 -2.85 -6.68
CA ILE A 210 9.52 -2.21 -6.93
C ILE A 210 9.33 -0.69 -6.99
N GLY A 211 10.09 0.02 -6.17
CA GLY A 211 10.12 1.47 -6.04
C GLY A 211 10.95 2.19 -7.11
N GLY A 212 11.08 3.51 -6.91
CA GLY A 212 11.79 4.43 -7.79
C GLY A 212 13.21 4.77 -7.30
N GLU A 213 13.82 5.82 -7.87
CA GLU A 213 15.11 6.37 -7.40
C GLU A 213 14.93 7.47 -6.32
N GLY A 214 13.70 7.64 -5.84
CA GLY A 214 13.33 8.62 -4.82
C GLY A 214 12.46 7.94 -3.76
N PRO A 215 12.14 8.66 -2.67
CA PRO A 215 11.40 8.10 -1.55
C PRO A 215 10.11 7.42 -2.00
N THR A 216 9.99 6.14 -1.66
CA THR A 216 8.86 5.29 -2.01
C THR A 216 8.26 4.69 -0.74
N THR A 217 6.95 4.45 -0.74
CA THR A 217 6.29 3.61 0.27
C THR A 217 5.73 2.35 -0.38
N LEU A 218 6.12 1.18 0.12
CA LEU A 218 5.67 -0.13 -0.39
C LEU A 218 5.03 -0.92 0.76
N ASP A 219 3.91 -1.57 0.48
CA ASP A 219 3.19 -2.45 1.43
C ASP A 219 2.77 -3.73 0.66
N GLY A 220 3.32 -4.89 1.03
CA GLY A 220 3.08 -6.16 0.32
C GLY A 220 1.67 -6.71 0.56
N GLY A 221 1.16 -6.56 1.79
CA GLY A 221 -0.19 -6.98 2.15
C GLY A 221 -0.22 -8.39 2.74
N LEU A 222 -0.84 -9.35 2.05
CA LEU A 222 -0.80 -10.76 2.43
C LEU A 222 -0.14 -11.55 1.31
N GLY A 223 0.64 -12.56 1.64
CA GLY A 223 1.35 -13.38 0.66
C GLY A 223 2.84 -13.38 0.93
N ASP A 224 3.59 -14.20 0.20
CA ASP A 224 5.06 -14.20 0.29
C ASP A 224 5.63 -13.17 -0.70
N ASP A 225 5.85 -11.94 -0.24
CA ASP A 225 6.09 -10.79 -1.11
C ASP A 225 7.57 -10.50 -1.37
N ARG A 226 7.86 -9.78 -2.46
CA ARG A 226 9.19 -9.25 -2.78
C ARG A 226 9.14 -7.75 -3.01
N LEU A 227 9.74 -6.99 -2.09
CA LEU A 227 9.71 -5.55 -2.10
C LEU A 227 11.13 -4.98 -2.27
N ASP A 228 11.31 -4.05 -3.20
CA ASP A 228 12.60 -3.39 -3.48
C ASP A 228 12.42 -1.89 -3.61
N GLY A 229 12.90 -1.12 -2.62
CA GLY A 229 12.84 0.35 -2.59
C GLY A 229 13.75 1.04 -3.62
N ARG A 230 14.79 0.33 -4.10
CA ARG A 230 15.85 0.82 -4.98
C ARG A 230 16.66 1.99 -4.43
N GLY A 231 16.17 3.21 -4.51
CA GLY A 231 16.91 4.39 -4.08
C GLY A 231 15.97 5.45 -3.58
N GLY A 232 16.39 6.23 -2.59
CA GLY A 232 15.47 7.14 -1.94
C GLY A 232 15.69 7.12 -0.44
N ASN A 233 14.64 7.36 0.33
CA ASN A 233 14.57 6.99 1.73
C ASN A 233 13.22 6.30 1.85
N ASP A 234 13.22 4.99 1.87
CA ASP A 234 12.02 4.21 1.60
C ASP A 234 11.35 3.73 2.88
N VAL A 235 10.04 3.52 2.81
CA VAL A 235 9.25 2.86 3.86
C VAL A 235 8.66 1.60 3.26
N ILE A 236 9.09 0.44 3.75
CA ILE A 236 8.74 -0.86 3.19
C ILE A 236 8.13 -1.71 4.29
N THR A 237 6.89 -2.14 4.08
CA THR A 237 6.19 -3.08 4.94
C THR A 237 5.96 -4.37 4.17
N GLY A 238 6.46 -5.50 4.69
CA GLY A 238 6.22 -6.81 4.07
C GLY A 238 4.75 -7.19 4.14
N GLY A 239 4.23 -7.29 5.37
CA GLY A 239 2.87 -7.76 5.59
C GLY A 239 2.89 -9.21 6.09
N GLN A 240 1.78 -9.93 5.92
CA GLN A 240 1.70 -11.31 6.38
C GLN A 240 2.28 -12.27 5.35
N GLY A 241 3.25 -13.07 5.74
CA GLY A 241 3.83 -14.09 4.86
C GLY A 241 5.33 -14.19 5.05
N LEU A 242 6.02 -14.86 4.13
CA LEU A 242 7.48 -14.90 4.08
C LEU A 242 7.98 -13.86 3.08
N ASP A 243 8.38 -12.70 3.58
CA ASP A 243 8.71 -11.56 2.75
C ASP A 243 10.21 -11.39 2.51
N VAL A 244 10.54 -10.81 1.36
CA VAL A 244 11.90 -10.38 1.04
C VAL A 244 11.91 -8.88 0.81
N LEU A 245 12.47 -8.13 1.76
CA LEU A 245 12.51 -6.68 1.75
C LEU A 245 13.92 -6.17 1.45
N THR A 246 14.04 -5.35 0.41
CA THR A 246 15.28 -4.67 0.03
C THR A 246 15.09 -3.17 0.10
N GLY A 247 15.83 -2.49 0.99
CA GLY A 247 15.73 -1.03 1.14
C GLY A 247 16.36 -0.29 -0.02
N GLY A 248 17.51 -0.78 -0.49
CA GLY A 248 18.28 -0.12 -1.53
C GLY A 248 19.15 1.01 -0.97
N ALA A 249 19.31 2.08 -1.74
CA ALA A 249 20.16 3.20 -1.39
C ALA A 249 19.36 4.29 -0.66
N GLY A 250 19.48 4.38 0.66
CA GLY A 250 18.69 5.35 1.39
C GLY A 250 18.90 5.31 2.88
N ASP A 251 18.23 6.20 3.60
CA ASP A 251 17.96 6.00 5.02
C ASP A 251 16.58 5.34 5.08
N ASP A 252 16.54 4.00 5.12
CA ASP A 252 15.32 3.22 4.88
C ASP A 252 14.69 2.68 6.17
N GLN A 253 13.38 2.44 6.11
CA GLN A 253 12.61 1.80 7.17
C GLN A 253 11.95 0.55 6.60
N LEU A 254 12.38 -0.62 7.08
CA LEU A 254 11.86 -1.91 6.67
C LEU A 254 11.23 -2.58 7.89
N GLU A 255 9.98 -3.01 7.75
CA GLU A 255 9.19 -3.63 8.81
C GLU A 255 8.44 -4.86 8.28
N GLY A 256 8.61 -6.00 8.94
CA GLY A 256 7.74 -7.16 8.77
C GLY A 256 6.52 -7.10 9.67
N ASP A 257 5.62 -8.07 9.52
CA ASP A 257 4.37 -8.08 10.28
C ASP A 257 4.50 -8.74 11.66
N PRO A 258 3.77 -8.23 12.68
CA PRO A 258 3.75 -8.80 14.02
C PRO A 258 2.99 -10.15 14.15
N GLU A 259 2.30 -10.65 13.13
CA GLU A 259 1.39 -11.78 13.22
C GLU A 259 1.84 -13.08 12.55
N GLN A 260 2.94 -13.12 11.75
CA GLN A 260 3.76 -14.30 11.35
C GLN A 260 4.58 -14.02 10.06
N GLY A 261 5.87 -14.38 10.04
CA GLY A 261 6.72 -14.46 8.84
C GLY A 261 8.20 -14.68 9.19
N ASP A 262 8.88 -15.65 8.57
CA ASP A 262 10.36 -15.74 8.63
C ASP A 262 10.93 -14.87 7.50
N ASP A 263 11.10 -13.59 7.74
CA ASP A 263 11.37 -12.59 6.70
C ASP A 263 12.87 -12.40 6.43
N VAL A 264 13.20 -11.90 5.23
CA VAL A 264 14.58 -11.59 4.83
C VAL A 264 14.72 -10.12 4.47
N TYR A 265 15.60 -9.43 5.20
CA TYR A 265 15.87 -8.00 5.02
C TYR A 265 17.28 -7.79 4.49
N THR A 266 17.40 -6.95 3.46
CA THR A 266 18.69 -6.50 2.95
C THR A 266 18.69 -4.97 2.75
N ALA A 267 19.53 -4.25 3.49
CA ALA A 267 19.88 -2.86 3.20
C ALA A 267 21.24 -2.81 2.47
N GLU A 268 21.38 -1.97 1.43
CA GLU A 268 22.59 -1.96 0.57
C GLU A 268 23.17 -0.55 0.28
N PHE A 269 24.39 -0.57 -0.28
CA PHE A 269 25.06 0.50 -1.04
C PHE A 269 25.70 1.71 -0.36
N THR A 270 25.24 2.24 0.78
CA THR A 270 25.90 3.44 1.35
C THR A 270 25.87 3.52 2.86
N PRO A 271 26.86 4.17 3.53
CA PRO A 271 26.88 4.28 4.97
C PRO A 271 25.80 5.24 5.49
N ARG A 272 24.58 4.74 5.57
CA ARG A 272 23.37 5.48 5.93
C ARG A 272 22.85 4.95 7.25
N ARG A 273 21.55 5.13 7.50
CA ARG A 273 20.96 4.86 8.80
C ARG A 273 19.64 4.15 8.60
N ASP A 274 19.73 2.84 8.49
CA ASP A 274 18.57 2.02 8.23
C ASP A 274 17.94 1.55 9.54
N THR A 275 16.63 1.33 9.50
CA THR A 275 15.87 0.72 10.59
C THR A 275 15.17 -0.51 10.06
N LEU A 276 15.59 -1.68 10.51
CA LEU A 276 15.05 -2.97 10.14
C LEU A 276 14.38 -3.58 11.36
N SER A 277 13.14 -4.04 11.20
CA SER A 277 12.36 -4.72 12.22
C SER A 277 11.77 -5.99 11.64
N GLY A 278 12.16 -7.16 12.17
CA GLY A 278 11.66 -8.46 11.74
C GLY A 278 10.20 -8.70 12.14
N GLY A 279 9.88 -8.44 13.41
CA GLY A 279 8.52 -8.59 13.90
C GLY A 279 8.34 -9.94 14.60
N SER A 280 7.52 -10.83 14.02
CA SER A 280 7.28 -12.17 14.57
C SER A 280 7.69 -13.26 13.60
N GLY A 281 8.63 -14.11 14.00
CA GLY A 281 9.14 -15.22 13.20
C GLY A 281 10.64 -15.35 13.39
N ASP A 282 11.26 -16.31 12.70
CA ASP A 282 12.71 -16.49 12.74
C ASP A 282 13.34 -15.65 11.59
N ASP A 283 13.62 -14.37 11.86
CA ASP A 283 13.95 -13.40 10.81
C ASP A 283 15.44 -13.34 10.47
N VAL A 284 15.76 -12.96 9.23
CA VAL A 284 17.13 -12.70 8.78
C VAL A 284 17.31 -11.24 8.37
N LEU A 285 17.94 -10.47 9.24
CA LEU A 285 18.22 -9.05 9.03
C LEU A 285 19.68 -8.85 8.66
N THR A 286 19.93 -8.44 7.41
CA THR A 286 21.28 -8.15 6.94
C THR A 286 21.42 -6.72 6.43
N ASP A 287 22.54 -6.11 6.77
CA ASP A 287 22.96 -4.84 6.17
C ASP A 287 24.41 -4.97 5.71
N GLN A 288 24.61 -4.68 4.42
CA GLN A 288 25.92 -4.77 3.77
C GLN A 288 26.73 -3.49 3.95
N ALA A 289 26.07 -2.38 4.25
CA ALA A 289 26.69 -1.09 4.41
C ALA A 289 27.15 -0.87 5.86
N GLY A 290 28.02 0.13 6.00
CA GLY A 290 28.28 0.70 7.32
C GLY A 290 27.14 1.63 7.73
N GLY A 291 27.21 2.26 8.90
CA GLY A 291 26.15 3.21 9.23
C GLY A 291 25.85 3.41 10.68
N GLY A 292 24.66 3.96 10.92
CA GLY A 292 24.09 4.26 12.23
C GLY A 292 22.81 3.48 12.48
N ASP A 293 22.87 2.19 12.15
CA ASP A 293 21.73 1.33 11.83
C ASP A 293 21.08 0.76 13.08
N ARG A 294 19.82 0.36 12.94
CA ARG A 294 19.05 -0.28 13.99
C ARG A 294 18.39 -1.52 13.43
N LEU A 295 18.81 -2.67 13.93
CA LEU A 295 18.21 -3.95 13.62
C LEU A 295 17.51 -4.46 14.88
N SER A 296 16.25 -4.83 14.74
CA SER A 296 15.45 -5.50 15.76
C SER A 296 14.89 -6.78 15.17
N GLY A 297 15.24 -7.94 15.72
CA GLY A 297 14.67 -9.21 15.29
C GLY A 297 13.19 -9.26 15.65
N GLY A 298 12.88 -9.15 16.93
CA GLY A 298 11.50 -9.20 17.40
C GLY A 298 11.31 -10.47 18.20
N SER A 299 10.26 -11.23 17.93
CA SER A 299 10.06 -12.54 18.57
C SER A 299 10.33 -13.68 17.61
N GLY A 300 11.04 -14.70 18.07
CA GLY A 300 11.49 -15.84 17.27
C GLY A 300 13.01 -15.95 17.34
N ASP A 301 13.60 -16.96 16.72
CA ASP A 301 15.05 -17.18 16.74
C ASP A 301 15.71 -16.42 15.58
N ASP A 302 16.10 -15.17 15.82
CA ASP A 302 16.50 -14.23 14.75
C ASP A 302 17.99 -14.27 14.40
N ARG A 303 18.33 -13.88 13.17
CA ARG A 303 19.72 -13.66 12.71
C ARG A 303 19.92 -12.22 12.25
N LEU A 304 20.68 -11.46 13.03
CA LEU A 304 21.05 -10.07 12.72
C LEU A 304 22.54 -9.99 12.37
N ALA A 305 22.87 -9.60 11.14
CA ALA A 305 24.25 -9.52 10.69
C ALA A 305 24.57 -8.23 9.94
N LEU A 306 25.57 -7.51 10.42
CA LEU A 306 26.17 -6.35 9.75
C LEU A 306 27.49 -6.76 9.11
N MET A 307 27.64 -6.50 7.82
CA MET A 307 28.88 -6.78 7.09
C MET A 307 29.75 -5.52 6.90
N GLY A 308 29.18 -4.33 7.09
CA GLY A 308 29.89 -3.05 7.00
C GLY A 308 30.49 -2.57 8.32
N GLY A 309 31.03 -1.34 8.29
CA GLY A 309 31.64 -0.69 9.45
C GLY A 309 30.80 0.46 9.98
N GLY A 310 30.57 0.62 11.28
CA GLY A 310 29.64 1.66 11.70
C GLY A 310 29.48 1.85 13.20
N SER A 311 28.34 2.36 13.62
CA SER A 311 27.89 2.21 15.00
C SER A 311 26.42 1.85 14.99
N ALA A 312 26.12 0.59 15.22
CA ALA A 312 24.77 0.08 15.12
C ALA A 312 24.15 -0.27 16.47
N VAL A 313 22.85 -0.53 16.44
CA VAL A 313 22.10 -1.17 17.52
C VAL A 313 21.52 -2.47 16.98
N LEU A 314 21.92 -3.59 17.57
CA LEU A 314 21.33 -4.89 17.30
C LEU A 314 20.55 -5.31 18.54
N ARG A 315 19.27 -5.61 18.35
CA ARG A 315 18.39 -6.17 19.36
C ARG A 315 17.83 -7.47 18.81
N GLY A 316 18.09 -8.60 19.45
CA GLY A 316 17.47 -9.87 19.11
C GLY A 316 16.00 -9.81 19.50
N GLY A 317 15.71 -10.09 20.76
CA GLY A 317 14.38 -9.92 21.34
C GLY A 317 14.05 -11.17 22.15
N PRO A 318 12.78 -11.60 22.24
CA PRO A 318 12.48 -12.93 22.74
C PRO A 318 12.83 -14.02 21.71
N GLY A 319 13.79 -14.89 22.02
CA GLY A 319 14.33 -15.82 21.03
C GLY A 319 15.70 -16.37 21.36
N ASN A 320 16.23 -17.30 20.57
CA ASN A 320 17.63 -17.69 20.59
C ASN A 320 18.38 -17.03 19.44
N ASP A 321 18.74 -15.77 19.63
CA ASP A 321 19.13 -14.92 18.51
C ASP A 321 20.63 -15.02 18.19
N GLU A 322 21.01 -14.80 16.94
CA GLU A 322 22.40 -14.65 16.49
C GLU A 322 22.68 -13.21 16.05
N LEU A 323 23.57 -12.51 16.75
CA LEU A 323 23.88 -11.10 16.50
C LEU A 323 25.36 -10.94 16.12
N GLU A 324 25.63 -10.43 14.92
CA GLU A 324 26.96 -10.12 14.39
C GLU A 324 27.04 -8.64 13.98
N GLY A 325 27.79 -7.83 14.73
CA GLY A 325 27.77 -6.36 14.54
C GLY A 325 28.82 -5.79 13.58
N GLY A 326 29.61 -6.63 12.90
CA GLY A 326 30.62 -6.16 11.97
C GLY A 326 31.74 -5.33 12.62
N GLU A 327 32.36 -4.44 11.84
CA GLU A 327 33.30 -3.45 12.37
C GLU A 327 32.53 -2.27 12.97
N GLY A 328 33.00 -1.65 14.06
CA GLY A 328 32.30 -0.49 14.59
C GLY A 328 32.19 -0.35 16.10
N ARG A 329 31.42 0.67 16.47
CA ARG A 329 30.96 0.84 17.85
C ARG A 329 29.52 0.40 17.95
N ASP A 330 29.32 -0.86 18.30
CA ASP A 330 27.98 -1.43 18.27
C ASP A 330 27.41 -1.61 19.68
N ARG A 331 26.08 -1.66 19.73
CA ARG A 331 25.33 -1.96 20.95
C ARG A 331 24.48 -3.19 20.69
N PHE A 332 24.74 -4.24 21.45
CA PHE A 332 24.02 -5.50 21.39
C PHE A 332 23.07 -5.63 22.56
N PHE A 333 21.86 -6.09 22.27
CA PHE A 333 20.81 -6.43 23.22
C PHE A 333 20.30 -7.84 22.86
N GLY A 334 20.67 -8.85 23.65
CA GLY A 334 20.16 -10.22 23.45
C GLY A 334 18.73 -10.42 23.97
N ASP A 335 18.32 -9.61 24.96
CA ASP A 335 16.99 -9.68 25.57
C ASP A 335 16.63 -11.05 26.19
N ALA A 336 15.79 -11.89 25.61
CA ALA A 336 15.30 -13.09 26.32
C ALA A 336 15.51 -14.37 25.52
N GLY A 337 16.38 -15.24 26.00
CA GLY A 337 16.50 -16.61 25.50
C GLY A 337 17.94 -17.09 25.54
N ARG A 338 18.45 -17.68 24.46
CA ARG A 338 19.83 -18.17 24.44
C ARG A 338 20.55 -17.65 23.21
N ASP A 339 21.16 -16.50 23.42
CA ASP A 339 21.67 -15.73 22.29
C ASP A 339 23.13 -16.09 21.98
N SER A 340 23.54 -15.84 20.74
CA SER A 340 24.90 -15.95 20.25
C SER A 340 25.35 -14.60 19.71
N ILE A 341 26.15 -13.89 20.50
CA ILE A 341 26.62 -12.54 20.15
C ILE A 341 28.08 -12.60 19.72
N ASP A 342 28.37 -12.20 18.48
CA ASP A 342 29.71 -12.00 17.96
C ASP A 342 30.05 -10.50 17.90
N ALA A 343 30.87 -10.08 18.86
CA ALA A 343 31.32 -8.71 19.06
C ALA A 343 32.86 -8.65 18.99
N ARG A 344 33.40 -9.17 17.88
CA ARG A 344 34.84 -9.19 17.59
C ARG A 344 35.24 -7.99 16.71
N ASP A 345 35.25 -6.78 17.26
CA ASP A 345 35.89 -5.63 16.62
C ASP A 345 36.86 -4.85 17.55
N ALA A 346 37.76 -4.06 16.94
CA ALA A 346 38.81 -3.26 17.54
C ALA A 346 38.31 -2.02 18.31
N ARG A 347 37.03 -1.66 18.26
CA ARG A 347 36.48 -0.44 18.89
C ARG A 347 35.71 -0.73 20.20
N ILE A 348 34.91 0.23 20.64
CA ILE A 348 34.31 0.29 21.99
C ILE A 348 32.86 -0.19 21.89
N GLU A 349 32.56 -1.45 22.15
CA GLU A 349 31.18 -1.98 22.08
C GLU A 349 30.46 -1.91 23.44
N ARG A 350 29.13 -2.06 23.43
CA ARG A 350 28.33 -2.37 24.63
C ARG A 350 27.48 -3.60 24.38
N VAL A 351 27.50 -4.54 25.31
CA VAL A 351 26.69 -5.76 25.24
C VAL A 351 25.85 -5.87 26.50
N ASP A 352 24.52 -5.96 26.33
CA ASP A 352 23.57 -6.42 27.35
C ASP A 352 22.95 -7.73 26.87
N CYS A 353 23.28 -8.83 27.54
CA CYS A 353 22.76 -10.14 27.13
C CYS A 353 21.35 -10.43 27.63
N GLY A 354 20.77 -9.55 28.46
CA GLY A 354 19.43 -9.79 28.99
C GLY A 354 19.34 -11.03 29.89
N THR A 355 18.45 -11.96 29.56
CA THR A 355 18.11 -13.15 30.34
C THR A 355 18.34 -14.43 29.55
N GLY A 356 18.81 -15.45 30.27
CA GLY A 356 19.04 -16.78 29.73
C GLY A 356 20.53 -17.11 29.61
N ARG A 357 20.90 -17.99 28.68
CA ARG A 357 22.23 -18.63 28.67
C ARG A 357 23.03 -18.31 27.41
N ASP A 358 23.56 -17.11 27.40
CA ASP A 358 24.07 -16.50 26.18
C ASP A 358 25.53 -16.88 25.95
N ARG A 359 25.92 -16.95 24.67
CA ARG A 359 27.29 -17.13 24.22
C ARG A 359 27.77 -15.82 23.64
N ILE A 360 28.96 -15.40 24.04
CA ILE A 360 29.56 -14.17 23.51
C ILE A 360 30.97 -14.47 23.08
N ARG A 361 31.29 -14.02 21.88
CA ARG A 361 32.65 -13.91 21.40
C ARG A 361 33.04 -12.44 21.35
N SER A 362 34.02 -12.05 22.15
CA SER A 362 34.54 -10.67 22.17
C SER A 362 36.01 -10.64 22.57
N ASP A 363 36.75 -9.72 21.95
CA ASP A 363 38.17 -9.50 22.21
C ASP A 363 38.43 -8.64 23.46
N ARG A 364 37.39 -8.01 24.04
CA ARG A 364 37.51 -7.11 25.22
C ARG A 364 36.51 -7.45 26.33
N ARG A 365 37.03 -8.07 27.41
CA ARG A 365 36.23 -8.63 28.52
C ARG A 365 35.58 -7.62 29.48
N ASP A 366 35.94 -6.35 29.43
CA ASP A 366 35.61 -5.36 30.48
C ASP A 366 34.23 -4.69 30.32
N ARG A 367 33.46 -5.07 29.29
CA ARG A 367 32.27 -4.30 28.87
C ARG A 367 30.99 -5.12 28.72
N LEU A 368 31.03 -6.36 29.21
CA LEU A 368 29.88 -7.27 29.26
C LEU A 368 29.00 -6.91 30.47
N ARG A 369 27.76 -6.51 30.25
CA ARG A 369 26.75 -6.34 31.31
C ARG A 369 25.79 -7.52 31.28
N ARG A 370 25.52 -8.11 32.45
CA ARG A 370 24.54 -9.20 32.71
C ARG A 370 24.73 -10.56 32.04
N CYS A 371 25.82 -10.82 31.34
CA CYS A 371 25.95 -12.10 30.64
C CYS A 371 26.36 -13.26 31.57
N GLU A 372 25.62 -14.39 31.55
CA GLU A 372 25.97 -15.63 32.26
C GLU A 372 27.23 -16.27 31.65
N ARG A 373 28.39 -16.07 32.28
CA ARG A 373 29.66 -16.65 31.81
C ARG A 373 29.73 -18.16 32.10
N ARG A 374 29.83 -19.01 31.07
CA ARG A 374 30.45 -20.35 31.22
C ARG A 374 31.89 -20.33 30.71
N ARG A 375 32.80 -20.72 31.60
CA ARG A 375 34.20 -21.09 31.30
C ARG A 375 34.27 -22.48 30.70
#